data_AF-A0A968KJN4-F1
#
_entry.id   AF-A0A968KJN4-F1
#
_cell.length_a   1.000
_cell.length_b   1.000
_cell.length_c   1.000
_cell.angle_alpha   90.00
_cell.angle_beta   90.00
_cell.angle_gamma   90.00
#
_symmetry.space_group_name_H-M   'P 1'
#
loop_
_entity.id
_entity.type
_entity.pdbx_description
1 polymer ?
#
loop_
_entity_poly.entity_id
_entity_poly.type
_entity_poly.pdbx_seq_one_letter_code
_entity_poly.pdbx_strand_id
1 'polypeptide(L)'
;MTPAEPLWAQGEGSMVSEIKIRGNKRVDSATIFYYIKTEVGRPLSHPTIRKDIEQIYSLGQFTDIQVETEPADDGGVQVIFVVREIPSVA
;
A
#
# COMPACT_ATOMS: atom_id res chain seq x y z
N MET A 1 -11.03 10.37 -22.20
CA MET A 1 -9.66 10.13 -21.69
C MET A 1 -9.84 9.40 -20.37
N THR A 2 -9.82 8.07 -20.40
CA THR A 2 -9.97 7.24 -19.19
C THR A 2 -8.74 7.49 -18.30
N PRO A 3 -8.90 7.81 -17.00
CA PRO A 3 -7.75 7.77 -16.10
C PRO A 3 -7.17 6.35 -16.15
N ALA A 4 -5.84 6.25 -16.23
CA ALA A 4 -5.15 4.97 -16.15
C ALA A 4 -5.68 4.24 -14.90
N GLU A 5 -6.18 3.03 -15.10
CA GLU A 5 -6.68 2.23 -13.98
C GLU A 5 -5.56 2.10 -12.96
N PRO A 6 -5.84 2.35 -11.66
CA PRO A 6 -4.83 2.19 -10.63
C PRO A 6 -4.18 0.80 -10.77
N LEU A 7 -2.85 0.71 -10.70
CA LEU A 7 -2.12 -0.54 -10.96
C LEU A 7 -2.55 -1.71 -10.05
N TRP A 8 -3.17 -1.37 -8.91
CA TRP A 8 -3.76 -2.26 -7.91
C TRP A 8 -5.17 -2.77 -8.27
N ALA A 9 -5.79 -2.26 -9.33
CA ALA A 9 -7.13 -2.66 -9.82
C ALA A 9 -7.17 -4.10 -10.38
N GLN A 10 -6.01 -4.63 -10.78
CA GLN A 10 -5.86 -5.94 -11.42
C GLN A 10 -5.93 -7.11 -10.40
N GLY A 11 -5.89 -6.82 -9.09
CA GLY A 11 -5.72 -7.82 -8.03
C GLY A 11 -6.97 -8.10 -7.18
N GLU A 12 -8.14 -7.51 -7.48
CA GLU A 12 -9.32 -7.67 -6.62
C GLU A 12 -9.67 -9.14 -6.36
N GLY A 13 -9.81 -9.51 -5.09
CA GLY A 13 -10.12 -10.88 -4.68
C GLY A 13 -8.94 -11.86 -4.69
N SER A 14 -7.77 -11.48 -5.22
CA SER A 14 -6.57 -12.31 -5.16
C SER A 14 -6.04 -12.41 -3.73
N MET A 15 -5.50 -13.58 -3.35
CA MET A 15 -4.92 -13.76 -2.01
C MET A 15 -3.68 -12.88 -1.86
N VAL A 16 -3.60 -12.07 -0.80
CA VAL A 16 -2.39 -11.30 -0.51
C VAL A 16 -1.33 -12.26 0.04
N SER A 17 -0.22 -12.40 -0.67
CA SER A 17 0.87 -13.31 -0.29
C SER A 17 1.95 -12.59 0.51
N GLU A 18 2.20 -11.32 0.21
CA GLU A 18 3.21 -10.52 0.89
C GLU A 18 2.84 -9.04 0.86
N ILE A 19 3.18 -8.30 1.90
CA ILE A 19 3.03 -6.84 1.96
C ILE A 19 4.40 -6.21 2.17
N LYS A 20 4.78 -5.27 1.30
CA LYS A 20 6.02 -4.51 1.40
C LYS A 20 5.74 -3.03 1.52
N ILE A 21 6.61 -2.33 2.26
CA ILE A 21 6.63 -0.88 2.33
C ILE A 21 7.93 -0.39 1.68
N ARG A 22 7.84 0.58 0.77
CA ARG A 22 8.98 1.20 0.09
C ARG A 22 8.93 2.72 0.23
N GLY A 23 10.10 3.34 0.29
CA GLY A 23 10.24 4.81 0.29
C GLY A 23 10.10 5.47 1.66
N ASN A 24 9.71 4.72 2.69
CA ASN A 24 9.83 5.15 4.08
C ASN A 24 11.31 5.18 4.51
N LYS A 25 11.71 6.25 5.19
CA LYS A 25 13.08 6.49 5.66
C LYS A 25 13.10 6.86 7.14
N ARG A 26 12.20 7.73 7.58
CA ARG A 26 12.07 8.19 8.97
C ARG A 26 10.94 7.48 9.69
N VAL A 27 9.87 7.11 8.99
CA VAL A 27 8.75 6.35 9.55
C VAL A 27 9.07 4.87 9.42
N ASP A 28 9.10 4.14 10.53
CA ASP A 28 9.29 2.69 10.52
C ASP A 28 8.16 1.97 9.76
N SER A 29 8.52 0.93 9.01
CA SER A 29 7.54 0.10 8.30
C SER A 29 6.54 -0.53 9.28
N ALA A 30 6.97 -0.87 10.50
CA ALA A 30 6.09 -1.39 11.56
C ALA A 30 4.96 -0.42 11.93
N THR A 31 5.23 0.90 11.92
CA THR A 31 4.20 1.92 12.13
C THR A 31 3.18 1.85 11.00
N ILE A 32 3.63 1.79 9.74
CA ILE A 32 2.72 1.72 8.60
C ILE A 32 1.89 0.43 8.65
N PHE A 33 2.51 -0.71 8.96
CA PHE A 33 1.82 -1.99 9.16
C PHE A 33 0.74 -1.93 10.24
N TYR A 34 0.93 -1.15 11.30
CA TYR A 34 -0.06 -1.00 12.37
C TYR A 34 -1.34 -0.26 11.91
N TYR A 35 -1.23 0.65 10.95
CA TYR A 35 -2.36 1.47 10.49
C TYR A 35 -3.14 0.85 9.32
N ILE A 36 -2.51 -0.05 8.54
CA ILE A 36 -3.20 -0.72 7.44
C ILE A 36 -4.04 -1.90 7.93
N LYS A 37 -5.09 -2.20 7.19
CA LYS A 37 -5.97 -3.36 7.41
C LYS A 37 -5.73 -4.47 6.39
N THR A 38 -5.02 -4.16 5.30
CA THR A 38 -4.55 -5.19 4.36
C THR A 38 -3.61 -6.14 5.10
N GLU A 39 -3.86 -7.44 4.95
CA GLU A 39 -3.21 -8.51 5.70
C GLU A 39 -2.85 -9.68 4.77
N VAL A 40 -1.71 -10.30 5.02
CA VAL A 40 -1.28 -11.51 4.30
C VAL A 40 -2.24 -12.67 4.61
N GLY A 41 -2.58 -13.47 3.60
CA GLY A 41 -3.55 -14.57 3.69
C GLY A 41 -5.00 -14.11 3.60
N ARG A 42 -5.26 -12.83 3.34
CA ARG A 42 -6.61 -12.29 3.08
C ARG A 42 -6.77 -11.92 1.61
N PRO A 43 -8.00 -11.98 1.06
CA PRO A 43 -8.26 -11.45 -0.27
C PRO A 43 -8.00 -9.95 -0.33
N LEU A 44 -7.31 -9.50 -1.37
CA LEU A 44 -7.12 -8.09 -1.66
C LEU A 44 -8.48 -7.43 -1.91
N SER A 45 -8.69 -6.27 -1.30
CA SER A 45 -9.93 -5.53 -1.40
C SER A 45 -9.64 -4.05 -1.66
N HIS A 46 -10.08 -3.54 -2.81
CA HIS A 46 -9.93 -2.13 -3.16
C HIS A 46 -10.51 -1.16 -2.10
N PRO A 47 -11.71 -1.37 -1.53
CA PRO A 47 -12.19 -0.48 -0.47
C PRO A 47 -11.31 -0.53 0.79
N THR A 48 -10.67 -1.67 1.08
CA THR A 48 -9.68 -1.76 2.17
C THR A 48 -8.43 -0.96 1.83
N ILE A 49 -7.85 -1.14 0.64
CA ILE A 49 -6.65 -0.41 0.22
C ILE A 49 -6.89 1.11 0.21
N ARG A 50 -8.06 1.57 -0.26
CA ARG A 50 -8.44 2.99 -0.19
C ARG A 50 -8.42 3.52 1.25
N LYS A 51 -9.00 2.77 2.19
CA LYS A 51 -9.00 3.14 3.60
C LYS A 51 -7.60 3.12 4.19
N ASP A 52 -6.77 2.16 3.81
CA ASP A 52 -5.39 2.07 4.26
C ASP A 52 -4.58 3.29 3.81
N ILE A 53 -4.73 3.69 2.56
CA ILE A 53 -4.13 4.93 2.02
C ILE A 53 -4.58 6.14 2.83
N GLU A 54 -5.88 6.30 3.09
CA GLU A 54 -6.43 7.40 3.89
C GLU A 54 -5.86 7.41 5.33
N GLN A 55 -5.75 6.25 5.98
CA GLN A 55 -5.18 6.13 7.33
C GLN A 55 -3.70 6.51 7.35
N ILE A 56 -2.91 6.06 6.38
CA ILE A 56 -1.49 6.40 6.32
C ILE A 56 -1.32 7.90 6.02
N TYR A 57 -2.12 8.48 5.11
CA TYR A 57 -2.11 9.92 4.84
C TYR A 57 -2.45 10.74 6.10
N SER A 58 -3.38 10.26 6.92
CA SER A 58 -3.79 10.89 8.18
C SER A 58 -2.65 11.03 9.19
N LEU A 59 -1.53 10.30 9.05
CA LEU A 59 -0.35 10.47 9.90
C LEU A 59 0.36 11.80 9.67
N GLY A 60 0.08 12.48 8.54
CA GLY A 60 0.70 13.75 8.20
C GLY A 60 2.21 13.69 7.99
N GLN A 61 2.74 12.49 7.70
CA GLN A 61 4.17 12.25 7.48
C GLN A 61 4.55 12.10 6.01
N PHE A 62 3.56 11.93 5.12
CA PHE A 62 3.77 11.59 3.71
C PHE A 62 3.13 12.62 2.78
N THR A 63 3.80 12.88 1.65
CA THR A 63 3.34 13.74 0.55
C THR A 63 2.64 12.97 -0.55
N ASP A 64 3.04 11.71 -0.75
CA ASP A 64 2.53 10.83 -1.80
C ASP A 64 2.48 9.39 -1.28
N ILE A 65 1.41 8.68 -1.60
CA ILE A 65 1.22 7.27 -1.28
C ILE A 65 0.63 6.58 -2.50
N GLN A 66 1.35 5.58 -3.00
CA GLN A 66 0.92 4.74 -4.11
C GLN A 66 0.90 3.29 -3.66
N VAL A 67 0.03 2.51 -4.27
CA VAL A 67 -0.05 1.07 -4.03
C VAL A 67 0.14 0.36 -5.36
N GLU A 68 1.12 -0.53 -5.38
CA GLU A 68 1.43 -1.39 -6.52
C GLU A 68 1.07 -2.83 -6.14
N THR A 69 0.66 -3.62 -7.12
CA THR A 69 0.45 -5.05 -6.96
C THR A 69 1.28 -5.81 -7.97
N GLU A 70 2.06 -6.78 -7.49
CA GLU A 70 2.85 -7.68 -8.32
C GLU A 70 2.35 -9.12 -8.12
N PRO A 71 2.32 -9.96 -9.16
CA PRO A 71 2.03 -11.38 -8.97
C PRO A 71 3.10 -12.04 -8.11
N ALA A 72 2.69 -12.87 -7.16
CA ALA A 72 3.58 -13.64 -6.30
C ALA A 72 3.74 -15.08 -6.82
N ASP A 73 4.87 -15.72 -6.49
CA ASP A 73 5.22 -17.06 -6.99
C ASP A 73 4.22 -18.16 -6.54
N ASP A 74 3.51 -17.94 -5.44
CA ASP A 74 2.50 -18.83 -4.87
C ASP A 74 1.09 -18.64 -5.48
N GLY A 75 0.96 -17.80 -6.51
CA GLY A 75 -0.29 -17.55 -7.21
C GLY A 75 -1.20 -16.51 -6.53
N GLY A 76 -0.74 -15.88 -5.46
CA GLY A 76 -1.35 -14.69 -4.89
C GLY A 76 -0.72 -13.39 -5.42
N VAL A 77 -0.93 -12.30 -4.70
CA VAL A 77 -0.43 -10.97 -5.02
C VAL A 77 0.42 -10.41 -3.90
N GLN A 78 1.56 -9.85 -4.30
CA GLN A 78 2.37 -8.98 -3.48
C GLN A 78 1.79 -7.56 -3.54
N VAL A 79 1.48 -6.98 -2.38
CA VAL A 79 1.02 -5.59 -2.25
C VAL A 79 2.19 -4.73 -1.79
N ILE A 80 2.46 -3.63 -2.49
CA ILE A 80 3.58 -2.76 -2.21
C ILE A 80 3.06 -1.35 -1.97
N PHE A 81 3.19 -0.85 -0.75
CA PHE A 81 2.93 0.54 -0.41
C PHE A 81 4.19 1.36 -0.67
N VAL A 82 4.15 2.20 -1.69
CA VAL A 82 5.22 3.13 -2.05
C VAL A 82 4.87 4.50 -1.47
N VAL A 83 5.62 4.93 -0.45
CA VAL A 83 5.38 6.18 0.26
C VAL A 83 6.49 7.20 -0.01
N ARG A 84 6.15 8.47 -0.02
CA ARG A 84 7.10 9.59 -0.06
C ARG A 84 6.94 10.46 1.16
N GLU A 85 7.91 10.43 2.06
CA GLU A 85 7.90 11.25 3.27
C GLU A 85 8.02 12.74 2.98
N ILE A 86 7.43 13.56 3.84
CA ILE A 86 7.60 15.01 3.81
C ILE A 86 9.08 15.34 4.07
N PRO A 87 9.71 16.18 3.24
CA PRO A 87 11.06 16.65 3.52
C PRO A 87 11.04 17.44 4.83
N SER A 88 11.79 16.96 5.83
CA SER A 88 12.02 17.77 7.03
C SER A 88 12.92 18.93 6.64
N VAL A 89 12.39 20.15 6.74
CA VAL A 89 13.20 21.36 6.60
C VAL A 89 14.14 21.39 7.80
N ALA A 90 15.44 21.29 7.55
CA ALA A 90 16.49 21.50 8.55
C ALA A 90 16.79 22.99 8.71
#